data_AF-A0A2E6NST3-F1
#
_entry.id   AF-A0A2E6NST3-F1
#
_cell.length_a   1.000
_cell.length_b   1.000
_cell.length_c   1.000
_cell.angle_alpha   90.00
_cell.angle_beta   90.00
_cell.angle_gamma   90.00
#
_symmetry.space_group_name_H-M   'P 1'
#
loop_
_entity.id
_entity.type
_entity.pdbx_description
1 polymer ?
#
loop_
_entity_poly.entity_id
_entity_poly.type
_entity_poly.pdbx_seq_one_letter_code
_entity_poly.pdbx_strand_id
1 'polypeptide(L)'
;MPEELHSFSEEGPFKNCTICEKDLEHLGLYEVQKVYRDKEVIFETAICQACGEDLSKEMSRESLEAMKGFMLCNFKPTEEPDHCHFCGFPRALFENFTIIGACRELSLLLPMIIMCEKCSEDLQGQLSRKTRDVQGDFIRDHFPGVPADLDLSPAVGTLF
;
A
#
# COMPACT_ATOMS: atom_id res chain seq x y z
N MET A 1 13.46 -1.61 -10.11
CA MET A 1 12.04 -1.57 -9.70
C MET A 1 11.14 -1.57 -10.93
N PRO A 2 10.05 -2.35 -10.95
CA PRO A 2 9.06 -2.36 -12.04
C PRO A 2 8.43 -0.97 -12.30
N GLU A 3 8.06 -0.68 -13.56
CA GLU A 3 7.46 0.61 -13.96
C GLU A 3 6.11 0.87 -13.28
N GLU A 4 5.37 -0.18 -12.93
CA GLU A 4 4.10 -0.05 -12.21
C GLU A 4 4.27 0.64 -10.86
N LEU A 5 5.46 0.57 -10.24
CA LEU A 5 5.78 1.21 -8.96
C LEU A 5 6.47 2.58 -9.11
N HIS A 6 6.70 3.06 -10.33
CA HIS A 6 7.27 4.40 -10.54
C HIS A 6 6.24 5.47 -10.20
N SER A 7 6.65 6.57 -9.57
CA SER A 7 5.77 7.72 -9.39
C SER A 7 5.26 8.21 -10.75
N PHE A 8 3.96 8.41 -10.83
CA PHE A 8 3.32 9.11 -11.94
C PHE A 8 3.76 10.57 -12.00
N SER A 9 3.87 11.22 -10.84
CA SER A 9 4.21 12.64 -10.74
C SER A 9 5.67 12.95 -11.09
N GLU A 10 6.60 12.06 -10.73
CA GLU A 10 8.04 12.24 -10.99
C GLU A 10 8.51 11.63 -12.32
N GLU A 11 7.64 10.92 -13.04
CA GLU A 11 7.97 10.16 -14.25
C GLU A 11 9.18 9.21 -14.03
N GLY A 12 9.14 8.43 -12.95
CA GLY A 12 10.22 7.52 -12.56
C GLY A 12 10.13 7.04 -11.11
N PRO A 13 11.18 6.42 -10.55
CA PRO A 13 11.20 6.02 -9.15
C PRO A 13 10.91 7.20 -8.19
N PHE A 14 10.18 6.93 -7.11
CA PHE A 14 10.03 7.90 -6.02
C PHE A 14 11.40 8.25 -5.43
N LYS A 15 11.69 9.55 -5.31
CA LYS A 15 12.95 10.02 -4.72
C LYS A 15 12.81 10.33 -3.24
N ASN A 16 11.63 10.75 -2.81
CA ASN A 16 11.40 11.24 -1.45
C ASN A 16 10.21 10.53 -0.80
N CYS A 17 10.28 10.36 0.52
CA CYS A 17 9.16 9.89 1.31
C CYS A 17 8.03 10.92 1.21
N THR A 18 6.82 10.50 0.85
CA THR A 18 5.66 11.39 0.69
C THR A 18 5.18 12.02 2.01
N ILE A 19 5.70 11.55 3.15
CA ILE A 19 5.31 12.02 4.48
C ILE A 19 6.34 12.97 5.09
N CYS A 20 7.61 12.56 5.09
CA CYS A 20 8.68 13.34 5.73
C CYS A 20 9.65 14.00 4.74
N GLU A 21 9.43 13.86 3.44
CA GLU A 21 10.22 14.43 2.33
C GLU A 21 11.70 14.02 2.30
N LYS A 22 12.14 13.13 3.19
CA LYS A 22 13.51 12.64 3.20
C LYS A 22 13.77 11.70 2.01
N ASP A 23 15.01 11.70 1.53
CA ASP A 23 15.49 10.95 0.36
C ASP A 23 15.43 9.42 0.57
N LEU A 24 14.67 8.72 -0.27
CA LEU A 24 14.45 7.26 -0.22
C LEU A 24 15.63 6.44 -0.72
N GLU A 25 16.54 6.99 -1.52
CA GLU A 25 17.74 6.30 -1.97
C GLU A 25 18.68 6.01 -0.79
N HIS A 26 18.69 6.92 0.19
CA HIS A 26 19.54 6.84 1.37
C HIS A 26 18.78 6.40 2.64
N LEU A 27 17.45 6.34 2.58
CA LEU A 27 16.63 5.73 3.64
C LEU A 27 16.53 4.23 3.38
N GLY A 28 16.55 3.44 4.45
CA GLY A 28 16.58 1.98 4.37
C GLY A 28 15.42 1.37 3.57
N LEU A 29 14.38 0.94 4.26
CA LEU A 29 13.24 0.28 3.64
C LEU A 29 12.11 1.30 3.44
N TYR A 30 11.38 1.20 2.33
CA TYR A 30 10.19 1.98 2.07
C TYR A 30 9.13 1.17 1.33
N GLU A 31 7.88 1.57 1.46
CA GLU A 31 6.74 0.95 0.79
C GLU A 31 6.18 1.93 -0.24
N VAL A 32 6.04 1.46 -1.48
CA VAL A 32 5.28 2.15 -2.52
C VAL A 32 3.89 1.54 -2.56
N GLN A 33 2.87 2.39 -2.53
CA GLN A 33 1.49 1.98 -2.72
C GLN A 33 0.84 2.82 -3.82
N LYS A 34 0.09 2.16 -4.72
CA LYS A 34 -0.73 2.81 -5.74
C LYS A 34 -2.14 2.25 -5.75
N VAL A 35 -3.12 3.14 -5.80
CA VAL A 35 -4.54 2.78 -5.90
C VAL A 35 -5.06 3.16 -7.27
N TYR A 36 -5.63 2.16 -7.95
CA TYR A 36 -6.23 2.29 -9.26
C TYR A 36 -7.75 2.30 -9.16
N ARG A 37 -8.39 3.24 -9.87
CA ARG A 37 -9.84 3.25 -10.15
C ARG A 37 -10.06 3.42 -11.63
N ASP A 38 -10.97 2.64 -12.21
CA ASP A 38 -11.21 2.62 -13.66
C ASP A 38 -9.91 2.50 -14.49
N LYS A 39 -8.94 1.74 -13.97
CA LYS A 39 -7.58 1.53 -14.51
C LYS A 39 -6.67 2.77 -14.53
N GLU A 40 -7.07 3.87 -13.88
CA GLU A 40 -6.25 5.06 -13.68
C GLU A 40 -5.71 5.13 -12.25
N VAL A 41 -4.48 5.62 -12.08
CA VAL A 41 -3.91 5.86 -10.74
C VAL A 41 -4.57 7.10 -10.16
N ILE A 42 -5.36 6.93 -9.11
CA ILE A 42 -6.01 8.04 -8.40
C ILE A 42 -5.25 8.46 -7.13
N PHE A 43 -4.35 7.61 -6.66
CA PHE A 43 -3.54 7.85 -5.49
C PHE A 43 -2.25 7.04 -5.56
N GLU A 44 -1.14 7.68 -5.18
CA GLU A 44 0.15 7.03 -5.05
C GLU A 44 0.90 7.57 -3.85
N THR A 45 1.72 6.73 -3.22
CA THR A 45 2.54 7.11 -2.08
C THR A 45 3.81 6.28 -1.98
N ALA A 46 4.85 6.85 -1.40
CA ALA A 46 6.08 6.15 -1.03
C ALA A 46 6.46 6.52 0.41
N ILE A 47 6.32 5.57 1.33
CA ILE A 47 6.42 5.80 2.77
C ILE A 47 7.64 5.07 3.30
N CYS A 48 8.58 5.80 3.90
CA CYS A 48 9.75 5.19 4.53
C CYS A 48 9.36 4.40 5.79
N GLN A 49 10.18 3.42 6.16
CA GLN A 49 9.94 2.55 7.31
C GLN A 49 9.61 3.33 8.59
N ALA A 50 10.32 4.41 8.89
CA ALA A 50 10.07 5.20 10.10
C ALA A 50 8.65 5.80 10.12
N CYS A 51 8.19 6.38 9.00
CA CYS A 51 6.84 6.93 8.90
C CYS A 51 5.78 5.82 8.96
N GLY A 52 6.04 4.68 8.34
CA GLY A 52 5.14 3.51 8.43
C GLY A 52 5.04 2.95 9.85
N GLU A 53 6.16 2.85 10.58
CA GLU A 53 6.18 2.41 11.97
C GLU A 53 5.44 3.37 12.90
N ASP A 54 5.59 4.68 12.69
CA ASP A 54 4.88 5.70 13.47
C ASP A 54 3.36 5.59 13.25
N LEU A 55 2.91 5.43 12.01
CA LEU A 55 1.51 5.16 11.69
C LEU A 55 1.00 3.87 12.38
N SER A 56 1.77 2.77 12.28
CA SER A 56 1.42 1.49 12.89
C SER A 56 1.30 1.54 14.42
N LYS A 57 2.06 2.40 15.12
CA LYS A 57 1.99 2.54 16.59
C LYS A 57 0.65 3.10 17.06
N GLU A 58 -0.02 3.91 16.24
CA GLU A 58 -1.30 4.52 16.57
C GLU A 58 -2.48 3.57 16.35
N MET A 59 -2.30 2.54 15.51
CA MET A 59 -3.32 1.54 15.23
C MET A 59 -3.64 0.65 16.45
N SER A 60 -4.75 -0.08 16.37
CA SER A 60 -5.08 -1.10 17.38
C SER A 60 -4.28 -2.38 17.18
N ARG A 61 -3.90 -3.06 18.27
CA ARG A 61 -3.17 -4.33 18.22
C ARG A 61 -3.94 -5.42 17.45
N GLU A 62 -5.24 -5.51 17.69
CA GLU A 62 -6.14 -6.47 17.03
C GLU A 62 -6.15 -6.30 15.51
N SER A 63 -6.17 -5.06 15.02
CA SER A 63 -6.08 -4.79 13.57
C SER A 63 -4.70 -5.09 13.01
N LEU A 64 -3.61 -4.79 13.73
CA LEU A 64 -2.27 -5.16 13.31
C LEU A 64 -2.13 -6.69 13.18
N GLU A 65 -2.68 -7.45 14.12
CA GLU A 65 -2.73 -8.91 14.07
C GLU A 65 -3.60 -9.42 12.91
N ALA A 66 -4.77 -8.80 12.67
CA ALA A 66 -5.65 -9.15 11.55
C ALA A 66 -4.99 -8.89 10.19
N MET A 67 -4.32 -7.74 10.02
CA MET A 67 -3.59 -7.39 8.79
C MET A 67 -2.45 -8.37 8.54
N LYS A 68 -1.60 -8.62 9.54
CA LYS A 68 -0.52 -9.61 9.45
C LYS A 68 -1.06 -11.00 9.13
N GLY A 69 -2.13 -11.43 9.81
CA GLY A 69 -2.78 -12.71 9.58
C GLY A 69 -3.34 -12.84 8.17
N PHE A 70 -4.01 -11.80 7.65
CA PHE A 70 -4.54 -11.78 6.29
C PHE A 70 -3.42 -11.91 5.26
N MET A 71 -2.34 -11.12 5.40
CA MET A 71 -1.20 -11.16 4.50
C MET A 71 -0.54 -12.55 4.52
N LEU A 72 -0.22 -13.08 5.71
CA LEU A 72 0.48 -14.37 5.84
C LEU A 72 -0.35 -15.57 5.37
N CYS A 73 -1.65 -15.58 5.62
CA CYS A 73 -2.51 -16.73 5.31
C CYS A 73 -3.04 -16.72 3.88
N ASN A 74 -3.20 -15.55 3.26
CA ASN A 74 -3.87 -15.42 1.97
C ASN A 74 -2.95 -15.01 0.82
N PHE A 75 -1.76 -14.46 1.09
CA PHE A 75 -0.84 -14.07 0.03
C PHE A 75 -0.30 -15.28 -0.73
N LYS A 76 -0.56 -15.30 -2.03
CA LYS A 76 -0.10 -16.30 -2.98
C LYS A 76 0.80 -15.60 -4.00
N PRO A 77 2.13 -15.64 -3.83
CA PRO A 77 3.03 -15.03 -4.78
C PRO A 77 2.90 -15.73 -6.14
N THR A 78 2.74 -14.96 -7.19
CA THR A 78 2.86 -15.40 -8.58
C THR A 78 4.05 -14.69 -9.22
N GLU A 79 4.68 -15.33 -10.21
CA GLU A 79 5.78 -14.68 -10.95
C GLU A 79 5.27 -13.50 -11.78
N GLU A 80 4.04 -13.61 -12.29
CA GLU A 80 3.39 -12.57 -13.08
C GLU A 80 2.28 -11.88 -12.27
N PRO A 81 2.18 -10.54 -12.36
CA PRO A 81 1.12 -9.76 -11.72
C PRO A 81 -0.18 -9.77 -12.53
N ASP A 82 -0.61 -10.94 -12.98
CA ASP A 82 -1.76 -11.15 -13.87
C ASP A 82 -3.05 -11.53 -13.11
N HIS A 83 -2.95 -11.83 -11.82
CA HIS A 83 -4.07 -12.11 -10.92
C HIS A 83 -3.95 -11.33 -9.60
N CYS A 84 -5.06 -11.24 -8.86
CA CYS A 84 -5.02 -10.82 -7.46
C CYS A 84 -4.28 -11.88 -6.64
N HIS A 85 -3.29 -11.44 -5.86
CA HIS A 85 -2.44 -12.31 -5.05
C HIS A 85 -3.16 -12.95 -3.86
N PHE A 86 -4.42 -12.60 -3.60
CA PHE A 86 -5.19 -13.12 -2.46
C PHE A 86 -6.28 -14.08 -2.90
N CYS A 87 -7.19 -13.62 -3.76
CA CYS A 87 -8.31 -14.43 -4.24
C CYS A 87 -8.03 -15.16 -5.57
N GLY A 88 -6.96 -14.81 -6.28
CA GLY A 88 -6.64 -15.39 -7.60
C GLY A 88 -7.57 -14.93 -8.73
N PHE A 89 -8.36 -13.88 -8.54
CA PHE A 89 -9.20 -13.33 -9.62
C PHE A 89 -8.29 -12.72 -10.73
N PRO A 90 -8.65 -12.76 -12.03
CA PRO A 90 -7.77 -12.25 -13.09
C PRO A 90 -7.73 -10.71 -13.18
N ARG A 91 -6.52 -10.12 -13.21
CA ARG A 91 -6.29 -8.67 -13.26
C ARG A 91 -6.93 -8.00 -14.46
N ALA A 92 -6.98 -8.68 -15.60
CA ALA A 92 -7.62 -8.17 -16.82
C ALA A 92 -9.11 -7.81 -16.62
N LEU A 93 -9.75 -8.37 -15.59
CA LEU A 93 -11.14 -8.15 -15.24
C LEU A 93 -11.33 -7.13 -14.10
N PHE A 94 -10.25 -6.60 -13.52
CA PHE A 94 -10.35 -5.57 -12.48
C PHE A 94 -10.42 -4.20 -13.14
N GLU A 95 -11.34 -3.36 -12.67
CA GLU A 95 -11.30 -1.91 -12.91
C GLU A 95 -10.56 -1.21 -11.76
N ASN A 96 -10.71 -1.76 -10.56
CA ASN A 96 -10.20 -1.20 -9.31
C ASN A 96 -9.27 -2.19 -8.59
N PHE A 97 -8.08 -1.73 -8.23
CA PHE A 97 -7.09 -2.56 -7.53
C PHE A 97 -6.00 -1.69 -6.88
N THR A 98 -5.26 -2.31 -5.97
CA THR A 98 -4.11 -1.70 -5.30
C THR A 98 -2.85 -2.48 -5.64
N ILE A 99 -1.78 -1.75 -5.94
CA ILE A 99 -0.42 -2.29 -6.07
C ILE A 99 0.41 -1.85 -4.86
N ILE A 100 1.19 -2.77 -4.29
CA ILE A 100 2.09 -2.52 -3.15
C ILE A 100 3.46 -3.10 -3.48
N GLY A 101 4.53 -2.37 -3.16
CA GLY A 101 5.90 -2.83 -3.30
C GLY A 101 6.76 -2.42 -2.12
N ALA A 102 7.48 -3.37 -1.52
CA ALA A 102 8.49 -3.09 -0.51
C ALA A 102 9.85 -2.91 -1.19
N CYS A 103 10.42 -1.72 -1.11
CA CYS A 103 11.60 -1.30 -1.87
C CYS A 103 12.73 -0.82 -0.96
N ARG A 104 13.96 -1.00 -1.42
CA ARG A 104 15.17 -0.41 -0.82
C ARG A 104 16.03 0.12 -1.94
N GLU A 105 16.52 1.35 -1.80
CA GLU A 105 17.19 2.08 -2.87
C GLU A 105 16.29 2.07 -4.13
N LEU A 106 16.71 1.44 -5.23
CA LEU A 106 15.90 1.28 -6.46
C LEU A 106 15.49 -0.18 -6.75
N SER A 107 15.62 -1.04 -5.74
CA SER A 107 15.36 -2.47 -5.82
C SER A 107 14.08 -2.86 -5.08
N LEU A 108 13.30 -3.73 -5.69
CA LEU A 108 12.13 -4.34 -5.08
C LEU A 108 12.61 -5.55 -4.24
N LEU A 109 12.29 -5.57 -2.94
CA LEU A 109 12.75 -6.61 -2.02
C LEU A 109 11.83 -7.83 -1.93
N LEU A 110 10.52 -7.59 -2.06
CA LEU A 110 9.49 -8.62 -2.05
C LEU A 110 8.72 -8.59 -3.36
N PRO A 111 8.14 -9.72 -3.82
CA PRO A 111 7.24 -9.70 -4.97
C PRO A 111 6.19 -8.61 -4.81
N MET A 112 5.99 -7.84 -5.88
CA MET A 112 4.96 -6.81 -5.92
C MET A 112 3.61 -7.46 -5.64
N ILE A 113 2.81 -6.83 -4.79
CA ILE A 113 1.50 -7.34 -4.41
C ILE A 113 0.45 -6.61 -5.24
N ILE A 114 -0.45 -7.37 -5.84
CA ILE A 114 -1.69 -6.87 -6.45
C ILE A 114 -2.87 -7.39 -5.67
N MET A 115 -3.69 -6.47 -5.18
CA MET A 115 -4.91 -6.75 -4.43
C MET A 115 -6.11 -6.15 -5.17
N CYS A 116 -7.10 -6.96 -5.52
CA CYS A 116 -8.34 -6.44 -6.09
C CYS A 116 -9.17 -5.71 -5.03
N GLU A 117 -10.06 -4.82 -5.47
CA GLU A 117 -10.97 -4.05 -4.61
C GLU A 117 -11.67 -4.92 -3.55
N LYS A 118 -12.26 -6.05 -3.95
CA LYS A 118 -12.95 -6.94 -3.00
C LYS A 118 -12.05 -7.43 -1.86
N CYS A 119 -10.79 -7.79 -2.17
CA CYS A 119 -9.85 -8.21 -1.13
C CYS A 119 -9.41 -7.05 -0.23
N SER A 120 -9.31 -5.83 -0.79
CA SER A 120 -9.07 -4.61 -0.01
C SER A 120 -10.24 -4.34 0.95
N GLU A 121 -11.49 -4.43 0.47
CA GLU A 121 -12.70 -4.25 1.28
C GLU A 121 -12.82 -5.32 2.37
N ASP A 122 -12.57 -6.60 2.04
CA ASP A 122 -12.60 -7.71 3.00
C ASP A 122 -11.56 -7.50 4.12
N LEU A 123 -10.39 -6.93 3.80
CA LEU A 123 -9.36 -6.60 4.78
C LEU A 123 -9.75 -5.38 5.62
N GLN A 124 -10.27 -4.32 5.00
CA GLN A 124 -10.76 -3.12 5.69
C GLN A 124 -11.91 -3.45 6.66
N GLY A 125 -12.79 -4.37 6.29
CA GLY A 125 -13.88 -4.86 7.14
C GLY A 125 -13.43 -5.59 8.40
N GLN A 126 -12.19 -6.09 8.44
CA GLN A 126 -11.60 -6.73 9.62
C GLN A 126 -10.92 -5.73 10.57
N LEU A 127 -10.75 -4.48 10.15
CA LEU A 127 -10.08 -3.47 10.97
C LEU A 127 -11.04 -2.85 12.00
N SER A 128 -10.49 -2.57 13.17
CA SER A 128 -11.21 -1.87 14.23
C SER A 128 -11.54 -0.45 13.77
N ARG A 129 -12.56 0.15 14.39
CA ARG A 129 -12.88 1.55 14.14
C ARG A 129 -11.68 2.47 14.40
N LYS A 130 -10.95 2.23 15.49
CA LYS A 130 -9.74 3.00 15.83
C LYS A 130 -8.71 3.00 14.69
N THR A 131 -8.41 1.83 14.13
CA THR A 131 -7.42 1.73 13.05
C THR A 131 -7.87 2.44 11.77
N ARG A 132 -9.15 2.31 11.41
CA ARG A 132 -9.72 3.02 10.25
C ARG A 132 -9.71 4.53 10.45
N ASP A 133 -10.04 5.00 11.66
CA ASP A 133 -9.98 6.43 12.01
C ASP A 133 -8.53 6.95 11.88
N VAL A 134 -7.54 6.22 12.41
CA VAL A 134 -6.10 6.55 12.28
C VAL A 134 -5.65 6.61 10.81
N GLN A 135 -6.06 5.65 9.97
CA GLN A 135 -5.75 5.67 8.55
C GLN A 135 -6.40 6.87 7.84
N GLY A 136 -7.67 7.15 8.13
CA GLY A 136 -8.38 8.30 7.57
C GLY A 136 -7.77 9.64 7.99
N ASP A 137 -7.33 9.73 9.24
CA ASP A 137 -6.61 10.90 9.77
C ASP A 137 -5.28 11.10 9.03
N PHE A 138 -4.51 10.02 8.85
CA PHE A 138 -3.26 10.05 8.10
C PHE A 138 -3.44 10.50 6.65
N ILE A 139 -4.46 10.02 5.93
CA ILE A 139 -4.75 10.47 4.56
C ILE A 139 -5.05 11.97 4.55
N ARG A 140 -5.99 12.40 5.40
CA ARG A 140 -6.46 13.78 5.43
C ARG A 140 -5.34 14.77 5.76
N ASP A 141 -4.47 14.39 6.69
CA ASP A 141 -3.43 15.29 7.20
C ASP A 141 -2.21 15.38 6.26
N HIS A 142 -1.93 14.33 5.48
CA HIS A 142 -0.77 14.29 4.58
C HIS A 142 -1.09 14.42 3.08
N PHE A 143 -2.33 14.14 2.66
CA PHE A 143 -2.71 14.09 1.24
C PHE A 143 -3.98 14.93 0.97
N PRO A 144 -3.86 16.28 0.99
CA PRO A 144 -5.00 17.14 0.75
C PRO A 144 -5.55 16.95 -0.68
N GLY A 145 -6.85 16.68 -0.78
CA GLY A 145 -7.55 16.47 -2.06
C GLY A 145 -7.78 15.01 -2.44
N VAL A 146 -7.27 14.06 -1.66
CA VAL A 146 -7.62 12.64 -1.81
C VAL A 146 -9.03 12.40 -1.23
N PRO A 147 -9.90 11.63 -1.93
CA PRO A 147 -11.23 11.29 -1.42
C PRO A 147 -11.16 10.62 -0.04
N ALA A 148 -12.04 11.02 0.87
CA ALA A 148 -12.06 10.52 2.25
C ALA A 148 -12.48 9.03 2.36
N ASP A 149 -13.06 8.48 1.30
CA ASP A 149 -13.44 7.08 1.13
C ASP A 149 -12.35 6.26 0.44
N LEU A 150 -11.18 6.84 0.15
CA LEU A 150 -10.06 6.07 -0.34
C LEU A 150 -9.50 5.18 0.78
N ASP A 151 -9.75 3.89 0.68
CA ASP A 151 -9.09 2.92 1.53
C ASP A 151 -7.59 2.85 1.21
N LEU A 152 -6.76 3.36 2.12
CA LEU A 152 -5.34 3.01 2.10
C LEU A 152 -5.19 1.51 2.24
N SER A 153 -4.13 0.98 1.62
CA SER A 153 -3.79 -0.41 1.84
C SER A 153 -3.47 -0.55 3.32
N PRO A 154 -4.08 -1.52 4.00
CA PRO A 154 -3.76 -1.82 5.40
C PRO A 154 -2.30 -2.27 5.59
N ALA A 155 -1.58 -2.50 4.49
CA ALA A 155 -0.17 -2.87 4.46
C ALA A 155 0.80 -1.73 4.86
N VAL A 156 0.41 -0.44 4.78
CA VAL A 156 1.33 0.68 5.03
C VAL A 156 1.92 0.58 6.43
N GLY A 157 3.22 0.29 6.50
CA GLY A 157 3.95 0.16 7.76
C GLY A 157 3.74 -1.16 8.51
N THR A 158 3.02 -2.13 7.94
CA THR A 158 2.84 -3.49 8.52
C THR A 158 3.64 -4.57 7.79
N LEU A 159 4.21 -4.25 6.62
CA LEU A 159 5.21 -5.07 5.92
C LEU A 159 6.61 -5.02 6.57
N PHE A 160 6.78 -4.28 7.67
CA PHE A 160 8.02 -4.07 8.41
C PHE A 160 8.01 -4.74 9.79
#